data_AF-A0A956WTH5-F1
#
_entry.id   AF-A0A956WTH5-F1
#
_cell.length_a   1.000
_cell.length_b   1.000
_cell.length_c   1.000
_cell.angle_alpha   90.00
_cell.angle_beta   90.00
_cell.angle_gamma   90.00
#
_symmetry.space_group_name_H-M   'P 1'
#
loop_
_entity.id
_entity.type
_entity.pdbx_description
1 polymer ?
#
loop_
_entity_poly.entity_id
_entity_poly.type
_entity_poly.pdbx_seq_one_letter_code
_entity_poly.pdbx_strand_id
1 'polypeptide(L)'
;MTMTEHALDLVGVRPAHYISFNGDDAQLIDGLVIDEALACVSVNGLELATFMCTPRDLTELALGFLYNESVINGLDDVRAHHTSKNGECVDVWLHNMAFERPRRAIITAGCGGGLTFDDLSGVYEPLASELRATPQQLATMMKQLHLGAELYQSARGVHTAVLAEPDPSGGGRVLLQVEDIGR
;
A
#
# COMPACT_ATOMS: atom_id res chain seq x y z
N MET A 1 -17.16 17.42 20.95
CA MET A 1 -16.60 16.13 20.52
C MET A 1 -15.22 16.43 19.96
N THR A 2 -14.18 16.25 20.77
CA THR A 2 -12.80 16.65 20.45
C THR A 2 -12.19 15.65 19.46
N MET A 3 -11.38 16.13 18.51
CA MET A 3 -10.64 15.34 17.50
C MET A 3 -9.83 14.16 18.06
N THR A 4 -9.63 14.13 19.39
CA THR A 4 -8.85 13.13 20.11
C THR A 4 -9.51 11.75 20.23
N GLU A 5 -10.84 11.62 20.20
CA GLU A 5 -11.48 10.29 20.37
C GLU A 5 -11.55 9.47 19.07
N HIS A 6 -11.65 10.11 17.89
CA HIS A 6 -11.67 9.40 16.60
C HIS A 6 -10.26 8.99 16.11
N ALA A 7 -9.22 9.69 16.56
CA ALA A 7 -7.83 9.45 16.14
C ALA A 7 -7.18 8.23 16.81
N LEU A 8 -7.73 7.73 17.92
CA LEU A 8 -7.15 6.62 18.68
C LEU A 8 -7.35 5.25 18.03
N ASP A 9 -8.30 5.13 17.10
CA ASP A 9 -8.64 3.85 16.44
C ASP A 9 -8.12 3.75 15.00
N LEU A 10 -7.43 4.78 14.48
CA LEU A 10 -6.91 4.79 13.11
C LEU A 10 -5.60 3.99 13.05
N VAL A 11 -5.63 2.82 12.41
CA VAL A 11 -4.45 1.96 12.21
C VAL A 11 -3.52 2.57 11.17
N GLY A 12 -2.21 2.56 11.43
CA GLY A 12 -1.18 3.11 10.52
C GLY A 12 -0.68 4.51 10.90
N VAL A 13 -1.14 5.06 12.02
CA VAL A 13 -0.63 6.29 12.62
C VAL A 13 -0.37 6.10 14.10
N ARG A 14 0.47 6.96 14.66
CA ARG A 14 0.71 7.05 16.10
C ARG A 14 0.69 8.51 16.58
N PRO A 15 0.26 8.76 17.83
CA PRO A 15 0.35 10.10 18.42
C PRO A 15 1.78 10.62 18.47
N ALA A 16 1.93 11.92 18.21
CA ALA A 16 3.19 12.63 18.34
C ALA A 16 2.97 14.04 18.88
N HIS A 17 3.97 14.52 19.61
CA HIS A 17 4.06 15.91 20.02
C HIS A 17 5.20 16.57 19.24
N TYR A 18 4.92 17.65 18.52
CA TYR A 18 5.94 18.37 17.79
C TYR A 18 5.77 19.89 17.96
N ILE A 19 6.86 20.62 17.76
CA ILE A 19 6.85 22.08 17.84
C ILE A 19 6.74 22.64 16.43
N SER A 20 5.71 23.44 16.18
CA SER A 20 5.57 24.23 14.96
C SER A 20 6.10 25.64 15.22
N PHE A 21 6.96 26.14 14.33
CA PHE A 21 7.44 27.52 14.36
C PHE A 21 6.75 28.32 13.25
N ASN A 22 5.96 29.32 13.64
CA ASN A 22 5.34 30.27 12.71
C ASN A 22 5.94 31.67 12.97
N GLY A 23 7.11 31.93 12.40
CA GLY A 23 7.93 33.08 12.79
C GLY A 23 8.61 32.83 14.14
N ASP A 24 8.51 33.78 15.07
CA ASP A 24 9.13 33.68 16.40
C ASP A 24 8.27 32.92 17.42
N ASP A 25 7.02 32.59 17.08
CA ASP A 25 6.10 31.88 17.97
C ASP A 25 6.25 30.36 17.81
N ALA A 26 6.80 29.72 18.86
CA ALA A 26 6.84 28.27 19.00
C ALA A 26 5.54 27.75 19.62
N GLN A 27 4.86 26.85 18.92
CA GLN A 27 3.62 26.20 19.41
C GLN A 27 3.81 24.70 19.50
N LEU A 28 3.48 24.12 20.66
CA LEU A 28 3.39 22.68 20.83
C LEU A 28 2.10 22.17 20.19
N ILE A 29 2.22 21.18 19.32
CA ILE A 29 1.12 20.56 18.60
C ILE A 29 1.01 19.10 19.00
N ASP A 30 -0.21 18.70 19.38
CA ASP A 30 -0.60 17.29 19.47
C ASP A 30 -1.11 16.86 18.11
N GLY A 31 -0.44 15.91 17.47
CA GLY A 31 -0.79 15.45 16.14
C GLY A 31 -0.54 13.96 15.96
N LEU A 32 -0.63 13.53 14.70
CA LEU A 32 -0.38 12.16 14.29
C LEU A 32 0.80 12.14 13.34
N VAL A 33 1.61 11.09 13.44
CA VAL A 33 2.62 10.74 12.44
C VAL A 33 2.32 9.35 11.92
N ILE A 34 2.64 9.11 10.66
CA ILE A 34 2.53 7.79 10.04
C ILE A 34 3.41 6.81 10.81
N ASP A 35 2.89 5.62 11.02
CA ASP A 35 3.65 4.52 11.56
C ASP A 35 4.37 3.76 10.45
N GLU A 36 5.61 3.37 10.71
CA GLU A 36 6.45 2.63 9.77
C GLU A 36 7.08 1.46 10.52
N ALA A 37 6.82 0.25 10.05
CA ALA A 37 7.23 -0.99 10.70
C ALA A 37 7.79 -1.99 9.69
N LEU A 38 8.54 -2.96 10.21
CA LEU A 38 8.98 -4.11 9.44
C LEU A 38 7.82 -5.10 9.28
N ALA A 39 7.52 -5.49 8.04
CA ALA A 39 6.58 -6.55 7.73
C ALA A 39 7.22 -7.59 6.80
N CYS A 40 7.33 -8.84 7.22
CA CYS A 40 7.79 -9.92 6.38
C CYS A 40 6.66 -10.56 5.55
N VAL A 41 7.03 -11.12 4.40
CA VAL A 41 6.18 -11.97 3.57
C VAL A 41 6.86 -13.33 3.45
N SER A 42 6.19 -14.37 3.91
CA SER A 42 6.66 -15.76 3.79
C SER A 42 5.79 -16.54 2.81
N VAL A 43 6.42 -17.48 2.09
CA VAL A 43 5.74 -18.38 1.16
C VAL A 43 6.09 -19.82 1.52
N ASN A 44 5.08 -20.64 1.82
CA ASN A 44 5.23 -22.05 2.21
C ASN A 44 6.25 -22.25 3.36
N GLY A 45 6.30 -21.31 4.31
CA GLY A 45 7.21 -21.34 5.47
C GLY A 45 8.62 -20.81 5.20
N LEU A 46 8.88 -20.20 4.04
CA LEU A 46 10.15 -19.55 3.72
C LEU A 46 9.95 -18.04 3.61
N GLU A 47 10.72 -17.25 4.38
CA GLU A 47 10.71 -15.79 4.25
C GLU A 47 11.27 -15.37 2.88
N LEU A 48 10.47 -14.59 2.16
CA LEU A 48 10.76 -14.15 0.81
C LEU A 48 11.33 -12.72 0.79
N ALA A 49 10.64 -11.81 1.50
CA ALA A 49 10.96 -10.39 1.57
C ALA A 49 10.51 -9.79 2.91
N THR A 50 11.14 -8.68 3.29
CA THR A 50 10.73 -7.84 4.43
C THR A 50 10.65 -6.39 3.97
N PHE A 51 9.56 -5.71 4.29
CA PHE A 51 9.22 -4.35 3.90
C PHE A 51 9.33 -3.41 5.09
N MET A 52 9.75 -2.17 4.85
CA MET A 52 9.36 -1.04 5.71
C MET A 52 8.07 -0.49 5.13
N CYS A 53 6.96 -0.63 5.85
CA CYS A 53 5.64 -0.22 5.39
C CYS A 53 4.78 0.29 6.55
N THR A 54 3.63 0.84 6.22
CA THR A 54 2.57 1.11 7.18
C THR A 54 2.02 -0.24 7.67
N PRO A 55 1.84 -0.47 8.98
CA PRO A 55 1.34 -1.74 9.52
C PRO A 55 -0.20 -1.87 9.34
N ARG A 56 -0.66 -1.72 8.10
CA ARG A 56 -2.06 -1.74 7.65
C ARG A 56 -2.14 -2.47 6.30
N ASP A 57 -3.23 -3.17 6.03
CA ASP A 57 -3.48 -3.83 4.73
C ASP A 57 -2.34 -4.78 4.28
N LEU A 58 -1.68 -5.44 5.24
CA LEU A 58 -0.47 -6.24 5.00
C LEU A 58 -0.73 -7.47 4.14
N THR A 59 -1.94 -8.04 4.21
CA THR A 59 -2.32 -9.17 3.39
C THR A 59 -2.41 -8.76 1.92
N GLU A 60 -3.00 -7.61 1.64
CA GLU A 60 -3.09 -7.01 0.31
C GLU A 60 -1.70 -6.70 -0.24
N LEU A 61 -0.82 -6.10 0.58
CA LEU A 61 0.59 -5.87 0.24
C LEU A 61 1.28 -7.19 -0.13
N ALA A 62 1.16 -8.23 0.70
CA ALA A 62 1.79 -9.52 0.47
C ALA A 62 1.30 -10.18 -0.84
N LEU A 63 -0.01 -10.25 -1.05
CA LEU A 63 -0.58 -10.88 -2.23
C LEU A 63 -0.27 -10.11 -3.52
N GLY A 64 -0.37 -8.77 -3.49
CA GLY A 64 -0.01 -7.93 -4.62
C GLY A 64 1.48 -8.02 -4.98
N PHE A 65 2.35 -8.08 -3.96
CA PHE A 65 3.77 -8.32 -4.14
C PHE A 65 4.07 -9.67 -4.79
N LEU A 66 3.46 -10.75 -4.30
CA LEU A 66 3.65 -12.10 -4.88
C LEU A 66 3.17 -12.17 -6.33
N TYR A 67 2.09 -11.46 -6.67
CA TYR A 67 1.62 -11.34 -8.04
C TYR A 67 2.61 -10.58 -8.92
N ASN A 68 3.10 -9.42 -8.45
CA ASN A 68 4.07 -8.60 -9.19
C ASN A 68 5.41 -9.31 -9.43
N GLU A 69 5.85 -10.13 -8.48
CA GLU A 69 7.05 -10.97 -8.60
C GLU A 69 6.80 -12.30 -9.35
N SER A 70 5.60 -12.50 -9.91
CA SER A 70 5.19 -13.71 -10.64
C SER A 70 5.32 -15.00 -9.82
N VAL A 71 5.22 -14.90 -8.48
CA VAL A 71 5.17 -16.05 -7.57
C VAL A 71 3.78 -16.70 -7.62
N ILE A 72 2.74 -15.89 -7.82
CA ILE A 72 1.36 -16.33 -8.09
C ILE A 72 0.84 -15.68 -9.37
N ASN A 73 -0.02 -16.38 -10.10
CA ASN A 73 -0.75 -15.85 -11.25
C ASN A 73 -2.12 -15.29 -10.85
N GLY A 74 -2.60 -15.65 -9.66
CA GLY A 74 -3.88 -15.20 -9.15
C GLY A 74 -4.18 -15.82 -7.78
N LEU A 75 -5.33 -15.47 -7.22
CA LEU A 75 -5.74 -15.93 -5.89
C LEU A 75 -5.98 -17.45 -5.82
N ASP A 76 -6.29 -18.09 -6.94
CA ASP A 76 -6.48 -19.55 -7.01
C ASP A 76 -5.20 -20.35 -6.72
N ASP A 77 -4.02 -19.72 -6.82
CA ASP A 77 -2.75 -20.32 -6.42
C ASP A 77 -2.59 -20.36 -4.88
N VAL A 78 -3.36 -19.53 -4.15
CA VAL A 78 -3.24 -19.33 -2.70
C VAL A 78 -4.18 -20.28 -1.95
N ARG A 79 -3.60 -21.24 -1.23
CA ARG A 79 -4.32 -22.17 -0.37
C ARG A 79 -4.80 -21.50 0.93
N ALA A 80 -3.97 -20.66 1.53
CA ALA A 80 -4.28 -19.93 2.76
C ALA A 80 -3.30 -18.76 2.94
N HIS A 81 -3.70 -17.76 3.72
CA HIS A 81 -2.78 -16.75 4.23
C HIS A 81 -3.07 -16.48 5.71
N HIS A 82 -2.07 -16.02 6.46
CA HIS A 82 -2.21 -15.65 7.85
C HIS A 82 -1.31 -14.46 8.18
N THR A 83 -1.90 -13.39 8.72
CA THR A 83 -1.13 -12.32 9.34
C THR A 83 -0.83 -12.69 10.78
N SER A 84 0.45 -12.67 11.14
CA SER A 84 0.93 -12.91 12.50
C SER A 84 0.25 -11.99 13.52
N LYS A 85 0.13 -12.45 14.77
CA LYS A 85 -0.61 -11.73 15.82
C LYS A 85 -0.04 -10.33 16.14
N ASN A 86 1.26 -10.14 15.94
CA ASN A 86 1.95 -8.87 16.12
C ASN A 86 1.90 -7.98 14.86
N GLY A 87 1.35 -8.46 13.74
CA GLY A 87 1.25 -7.69 12.51
C GLY A 87 2.60 -7.45 11.82
N GLU A 88 3.61 -8.28 12.09
CA GLU A 88 4.97 -8.10 11.55
C GLU A 88 5.29 -9.07 10.41
N CYS A 89 4.36 -9.97 10.08
CA CYS A 89 4.55 -10.93 9.00
C CYS A 89 3.22 -11.44 8.45
N VAL A 90 3.21 -11.72 7.14
CA VAL A 90 2.14 -12.42 6.44
C VAL A 90 2.70 -13.73 5.88
N ASP A 91 2.17 -14.84 6.37
CA ASP A 91 2.46 -16.17 5.86
C ASP A 91 1.48 -16.52 4.75
N VAL A 92 1.98 -16.80 3.55
CA VAL A 92 1.18 -17.24 2.40
C VAL A 92 1.50 -18.71 2.09
N TRP A 93 0.47 -19.53 2.04
CA TRP A 93 0.55 -20.94 1.68
C TRP A 93 -0.02 -21.13 0.30
N LEU A 94 0.78 -21.63 -0.63
CA LEU A 94 0.37 -21.90 -2.00
C LEU A 94 -0.09 -23.36 -2.15
N HIS A 95 -0.88 -23.63 -3.18
CA HIS A 95 -1.18 -25.00 -3.59
C HIS A 95 0.07 -25.73 -4.11
N ASN A 96 0.95 -25.01 -4.79
CA ASN A 96 2.24 -25.54 -5.25
C ASN A 96 3.27 -25.52 -4.11
N MET A 97 3.51 -26.67 -3.49
CA MET A 97 4.52 -26.82 -2.42
C MET A 97 5.97 -26.88 -2.92
N ALA A 98 6.19 -26.99 -4.24
CA ALA A 98 7.52 -27.00 -4.85
C ALA A 98 8.08 -25.60 -5.12
N PHE A 99 7.50 -24.56 -4.52
CA PHE A 99 8.03 -23.20 -4.60
C PHE A 99 9.47 -23.16 -4.05
N GLU A 100 10.39 -22.66 -4.88
CA GLU A 100 11.75 -22.35 -4.47
C GLU A 100 11.94 -20.84 -4.50
N ARG A 101 12.58 -20.29 -3.47
CA ARG A 101 12.89 -18.86 -3.40
C ARG A 101 13.70 -18.45 -4.64
N PRO A 102 13.32 -17.37 -5.35
CA PRO A 102 14.13 -16.82 -6.43
C PRO A 102 15.55 -16.50 -5.93
N ARG A 103 16.58 -16.81 -6.75
CA ARG A 103 17.98 -16.53 -6.40
C ARG A 103 18.31 -15.03 -6.38
N ARG A 104 17.49 -14.21 -7.03
CA ARG A 104 17.60 -12.75 -7.01
C ARG A 104 17.06 -12.27 -5.66
N ALA A 105 17.84 -11.45 -4.96
CA ALA A 105 17.36 -10.78 -3.76
C ALA A 105 16.18 -9.89 -4.13
N ILE A 106 15.05 -10.07 -3.43
CA ILE A 106 13.91 -9.17 -3.57
C ILE A 106 14.16 -8.01 -2.62
N ILE A 107 14.57 -6.88 -3.19
CA ILE A 107 14.88 -5.65 -2.46
C ILE A 107 13.68 -4.73 -2.63
N THR A 108 12.93 -4.55 -1.56
CA THR A 108 11.68 -3.80 -1.55
C THR A 108 11.96 -2.31 -1.36
N ALA A 109 11.11 -1.47 -1.96
CA ALA A 109 11.41 -0.07 -2.25
C ALA A 109 11.25 0.86 -1.03
N GLY A 110 12.18 0.78 -0.08
CA GLY A 110 12.48 1.88 0.85
C GLY A 110 13.67 2.69 0.32
N CYS A 111 13.46 3.95 -0.07
CA CYS A 111 14.50 4.94 -0.40
C CYS A 111 15.64 4.48 -1.36
N GLY A 112 15.33 4.29 -2.65
CA GLY A 112 16.31 4.49 -3.74
C GLY A 112 17.15 3.28 -4.22
N GLY A 113 16.84 2.04 -3.81
CA GLY A 113 17.69 0.88 -4.14
C GLY A 113 16.99 -0.41 -4.56
N GLY A 114 15.71 -0.38 -4.94
CA GLY A 114 15.01 -1.59 -5.41
C GLY A 114 15.42 -1.96 -6.84
N LEU A 115 15.98 -3.16 -7.04
CA LEU A 115 16.43 -3.67 -8.34
C LEU A 115 15.30 -4.26 -9.20
N THR A 116 14.02 -4.08 -8.86
CA THR A 116 12.85 -4.52 -9.66
C THR A 116 12.51 -3.54 -10.79
N PHE A 117 13.52 -2.90 -11.36
CA PHE A 117 13.42 -2.19 -12.64
C PHE A 117 14.17 -3.01 -13.69
N ASP A 118 13.65 -4.21 -14.00
CA ASP A 118 13.96 -4.78 -15.31
C ASP A 118 13.23 -3.96 -16.37
N ASP A 119 13.79 -3.88 -17.56
CA ASP A 119 13.08 -3.33 -18.72
C ASP A 119 11.97 -4.32 -19.11
N LEU A 120 10.82 -4.16 -18.46
CA LEU A 120 9.64 -5.01 -18.64
C LEU A 120 8.97 -4.81 -20.00
N SER A 121 9.41 -3.83 -20.81
CA SER A 121 8.83 -3.57 -22.14
C SER A 121 9.00 -4.75 -23.11
N GLY A 122 9.99 -5.63 -22.88
CA GLY A 122 10.18 -6.87 -23.64
C GLY A 122 9.49 -8.11 -23.06
N VAL A 123 8.85 -7.99 -21.88
CA VAL A 123 8.25 -9.12 -21.14
C VAL A 123 6.73 -9.13 -21.28
N TYR A 124 6.09 -7.97 -21.40
CA TYR A 124 4.63 -7.85 -21.46
C TYR A 124 4.14 -7.38 -22.82
N GLU A 125 3.08 -8.04 -23.31
CA GLU A 125 2.35 -7.60 -24.49
C GLU A 125 1.59 -6.29 -24.21
N PRO A 126 1.41 -5.40 -25.21
CA PRO A 126 0.63 -4.19 -25.05
C PRO A 126 -0.79 -4.47 -24.54
N LEU A 127 -1.24 -3.67 -23.56
CA LEU A 127 -2.58 -3.79 -23.01
C LEU A 127 -3.64 -3.38 -24.06
N ALA A 128 -4.48 -4.32 -24.47
CA ALA A 128 -5.68 -4.04 -25.25
C ALA A 128 -6.82 -3.62 -24.30
N SER A 129 -7.24 -2.35 -24.34
CA SER A 129 -8.30 -1.83 -23.47
C SER A 129 -9.22 -0.84 -24.19
N GLU A 130 -10.52 -1.05 -24.04
CA GLU A 130 -11.57 -0.12 -24.47
C GLU A 130 -11.97 0.89 -23.40
N LEU A 131 -11.29 0.89 -22.25
CA LEU A 131 -11.54 1.86 -21.19
C LEU A 131 -11.26 3.29 -21.69
N ARG A 132 -12.20 4.20 -21.48
CA ARG A 132 -12.07 5.62 -21.81
C ARG A 132 -12.55 6.46 -20.64
N ALA A 133 -11.86 7.55 -20.36
CA ALA A 133 -12.23 8.53 -19.35
C ALA A 133 -12.11 9.94 -19.94
N THR A 134 -13.04 10.82 -19.59
CA THR A 134 -12.93 12.25 -19.92
C THR A 134 -12.02 12.96 -18.90
N PRO A 135 -11.40 14.09 -19.25
CA PRO A 135 -10.64 14.90 -18.29
C PRO A 135 -11.42 15.26 -17.02
N GLN A 136 -12.73 15.50 -17.15
CA GLN A 136 -13.62 15.83 -16.03
C GLN A 136 -13.82 14.62 -15.10
N GLN A 137 -13.95 13.41 -15.65
CA GLN A 137 -14.02 12.18 -14.86
C GLN A 137 -12.70 11.94 -14.12
N LEU A 138 -11.56 12.14 -14.79
CA LEU A 138 -10.23 12.04 -14.16
C LEU A 138 -10.07 13.04 -13.00
N ALA A 139 -10.42 14.32 -13.21
CA ALA A 139 -10.36 15.34 -12.17
C ALA A 139 -11.26 15.00 -10.97
N THR A 140 -12.44 14.41 -11.23
CA THR A 140 -13.35 13.94 -10.19
C THR A 140 -12.74 12.80 -9.38
N MET A 141 -12.17 11.79 -10.05
CA MET A 141 -11.52 10.65 -9.39
C MET A 141 -10.28 11.06 -8.59
N MET A 142 -9.48 12.02 -9.10
CA MET A 142 -8.35 12.58 -8.34
C MET A 142 -8.80 13.30 -7.07
N LYS A 143 -9.93 14.00 -7.13
CA LYS A 143 -10.54 14.61 -5.93
C LYS A 143 -11.04 13.53 -4.95
N GLN A 144 -11.63 12.45 -5.45
CA GLN A 144 -12.06 11.32 -4.62
C GLN A 144 -10.87 10.64 -3.93
N LEU A 145 -9.76 10.38 -4.65
CA LEU A 145 -8.51 9.86 -4.10
C LEU A 145 -8.05 10.73 -2.92
N HIS A 146 -7.93 12.04 -3.14
CA HIS A 146 -7.43 12.95 -2.11
C HIS A 146 -8.35 13.00 -0.88
N LEU A 147 -9.67 13.07 -1.08
CA LEU A 147 -10.62 13.16 0.03
C LEU A 147 -10.82 11.84 0.76
N GLY A 148 -10.59 10.70 0.10
CA GLY A 148 -10.69 9.37 0.71
C GLY A 148 -9.42 8.91 1.42
N ALA A 149 -8.30 9.63 1.29
CA ALA A 149 -7.00 9.24 1.82
C ALA A 149 -6.90 9.54 3.33
N GLU A 150 -7.42 8.65 4.16
CA GLU A 150 -7.57 8.83 5.60
C GLU A 150 -6.23 9.13 6.29
N LEU A 151 -5.21 8.31 6.05
CA LEU A 151 -3.88 8.47 6.66
C LEU A 151 -3.20 9.74 6.17
N TYR A 152 -3.32 10.03 4.87
CA TYR A 152 -2.81 11.26 4.30
C TYR A 152 -3.44 12.51 4.94
N GLN A 153 -4.76 12.51 5.12
CA GLN A 153 -5.47 13.62 5.74
C GLN A 153 -5.11 13.78 7.22
N SER A 154 -4.84 12.68 7.93
CA SER A 154 -4.54 12.70 9.37
C SER A 154 -3.09 13.05 9.69
N ALA A 155 -2.13 12.48 8.95
CA ALA A 155 -0.71 12.55 9.30
C ALA A 155 0.21 12.97 8.13
N ARG A 156 -0.30 12.98 6.89
CA ARG A 156 0.47 13.21 5.65
C ARG A 156 1.61 12.21 5.52
N GLY A 157 2.55 12.42 4.59
CA GLY A 157 3.75 11.57 4.50
C GLY A 157 3.53 10.13 4.04
N VAL A 158 2.36 9.83 3.46
CA VAL A 158 2.02 8.56 2.81
C VAL A 158 1.71 8.77 1.33
N HIS A 159 1.77 7.69 0.58
CA HIS A 159 1.24 7.54 -0.75
C HIS A 159 -0.14 6.88 -0.71
N THR A 160 -0.96 7.19 -1.71
CA THR A 160 -2.28 6.61 -1.88
C THR A 160 -2.39 6.08 -3.30
N ALA A 161 -2.78 4.81 -3.44
CA ALA A 161 -3.15 4.21 -4.71
C ALA A 161 -4.67 4.00 -4.74
N VAL A 162 -5.29 4.28 -5.90
CA VAL A 162 -6.72 4.09 -6.11
C VAL A 162 -6.97 3.27 -7.37
N LEU A 163 -7.84 2.28 -7.27
CA LEU A 163 -8.47 1.63 -8.39
C LEU A 163 -9.87 2.22 -8.56
N ALA A 164 -10.13 2.83 -9.71
CA ALA A 164 -11.40 3.47 -9.99
C ALA A 164 -11.80 3.26 -11.45
N GLU A 165 -13.10 3.32 -11.71
CA GLU A 165 -13.68 3.25 -13.05
C GLU A 165 -14.44 4.54 -13.40
N PRO A 166 -14.40 5.01 -14.66
CA PRO A 166 -15.21 6.13 -15.11
C PRO A 166 -16.70 5.76 -15.07
N ASP A 167 -17.53 6.64 -14.50
CA ASP A 167 -18.98 6.43 -14.44
C ASP A 167 -19.63 7.04 -15.70
N PRO A 168 -20.41 6.28 -16.49
CA PRO A 168 -21.13 6.79 -17.66
C PRO A 168 -22.11 7.93 -17.37
N SER A 169 -22.61 8.05 -16.13
CA SER A 169 -23.47 9.14 -15.67
C SER A 169 -22.70 10.42 -15.31
N GLY A 170 -21.37 10.37 -15.28
CA GLY A 170 -20.47 11.47 -14.98
C GLY A 170 -19.67 11.25 -13.70
N GLY A 171 -18.37 11.55 -13.72
CA GLY A 171 -17.46 11.32 -12.59
C GLY A 171 -16.78 9.94 -12.63
N GLY A 172 -16.61 9.30 -11.49
CA GLY A 172 -16.01 7.98 -11.38
C GLY A 172 -16.37 7.28 -10.08
N ARG A 173 -16.24 5.96 -10.09
CA ARG A 173 -16.51 5.08 -8.97
C ARG A 173 -15.18 4.52 -8.45
N VAL A 174 -14.84 4.85 -7.21
CA VAL A 174 -13.71 4.22 -6.52
C VAL A 174 -14.10 2.79 -6.17
N LEU A 175 -13.25 1.84 -6.56
CA LEU A 175 -13.42 0.41 -6.30
C LEU A 175 -12.57 -0.03 -5.10
N LEU A 176 -11.34 0.46 -5.04
CA LEU A 176 -10.39 0.19 -3.96
C LEU A 176 -9.49 1.40 -3.77
N GLN A 177 -9.12 1.66 -2.53
CA GLN A 177 -8.12 2.65 -2.18
C GLN A 177 -7.25 2.08 -1.05
N VAL A 178 -5.95 2.23 -1.19
CA VAL A 178 -4.94 1.76 -0.22
C VAL A 178 -3.91 2.85 0.01
N GLU A 179 -3.36 2.90 1.22
CA GLU A 179 -2.36 3.87 1.64
C GLU A 179 -1.16 3.16 2.23
N ASP A 180 0.05 3.63 1.87
CA ASP A 180 1.29 3.13 2.44
C ASP A 180 2.35 4.23 2.50
N ILE A 181 3.38 4.07 3.33
CA ILE A 181 4.51 5.00 3.40
C ILE A 181 5.43 4.84 2.19
N GLY A 182 5.52 3.62 1.64
CA GLY A 182 6.06 3.32 0.33
C GLY A 182 5.05 3.60 -0.79
N ARG A 183 5.55 3.78 -2.02
CA ARG A 183 4.72 3.96 -3.21
C ARG A 183 4.48 2.65 -3.95
#